data_AF-A0A7S1EYT7-F1
#
_entry.id   AF-A0A7S1EYT7-F1
#
_cell.length_a   1.000
_cell.length_b   1.000
_cell.length_c   1.000
_cell.angle_alpha   90.00
_cell.angle_beta   90.00
_cell.angle_gamma   90.00
#
_symmetry.space_group_name_H-M   'P 1'
#
loop_
_entity.id
_entity.type
_entity.pdbx_description
1 polymer ?
#
loop_
_entity_poly.entity_id
_entity_poly.type
_entity_poly.pdbx_seq_one_letter_code
_entity_poly.pdbx_strand_id
1 'polypeptide(L)'
;KTITVKCTPLTEMECPDSRRGRNDELELLVFESHSKELVKLDIPPIPIWFQALYNSFSIMPPRGLNFGPVKIGDQGTREFEIYNDGIFKFDWHLFDRSGAGEPQSASVGK
;
A
#
# COMPACT_ATOMS: atom_id res chain seq x y z
N LYS A 1 24.79 -14.41 14.61
CA LYS A 1 23.70 -15.36 14.24
C LYS A 1 22.52 -14.53 13.77
N THR A 2 22.02 -14.76 12.56
CA THR A 2 20.90 -14.01 11.98
C THR A 2 19.64 -14.84 12.16
N ILE A 3 18.63 -14.31 12.88
CA ILE A 3 17.33 -14.95 13.02
C ILE A 3 16.44 -14.38 11.92
N THR A 4 15.93 -15.25 11.05
CA THR A 4 15.01 -14.87 9.96
C THR A 4 13.59 -15.23 10.38
N VAL A 5 12.75 -14.22 10.61
CA VAL A 5 11.33 -14.41 10.93
C VAL A 5 10.54 -14.34 9.62
N LYS A 6 9.89 -15.44 9.24
CA LYS A 6 8.96 -15.48 8.10
C LYS A 6 7.54 -15.46 8.65
N CYS A 7 6.83 -14.37 8.44
CA CYS A 7 5.41 -14.30 8.72
C CYS A 7 4.64 -14.69 7.44
N THR A 8 3.87 -15.76 7.50
CA THR A 8 2.96 -16.17 6.42
C THR A 8 1.57 -16.18 7.04
N PRO A 9 0.68 -15.24 6.69
CA PRO A 9 -0.63 -15.18 7.31
C PRO A 9 -1.41 -16.43 6.91
N LEU A 10 -1.80 -17.23 7.90
CA LEU A 10 -2.68 -18.39 7.74
C LEU A 10 -4.16 -18.03 7.97
N THR A 11 -4.42 -16.81 8.45
CA THR A 11 -5.74 -16.31 8.84
C THR A 11 -5.80 -14.81 8.55
N GLU A 12 -6.98 -14.33 8.14
CA GLU A 12 -7.27 -12.89 8.14
C GLU A 12 -7.28 -12.38 9.60
N MET A 13 -6.65 -11.24 9.85
CA MET A 13 -6.61 -10.62 11.17
C MET A 13 -7.15 -9.20 11.07
N GLU A 14 -8.05 -8.82 11.96
CA GLU A 14 -8.48 -7.44 12.08
C GLU A 14 -7.42 -6.64 12.85
N CYS A 15 -6.79 -5.69 12.16
CA CYS A 15 -5.86 -4.77 12.80
C CYS A 15 -6.68 -3.74 13.59
N PRO A 16 -6.49 -3.59 14.91
CA PRO A 16 -7.20 -2.56 15.66
C PRO A 16 -6.85 -1.17 15.11
N ASP A 17 -7.85 -0.29 14.94
CA ASP A 17 -7.72 1.06 14.34
C ASP A 17 -6.72 2.00 15.05
N SER A 18 -6.22 1.60 16.20
CA SER A 18 -5.12 2.29 16.84
C SER A 18 -3.87 2.13 15.97
N ARG A 19 -3.46 3.24 15.32
CA ARG A 19 -2.18 3.40 14.58
C ARG A 19 -0.94 2.94 15.36
N ARG A 20 -1.13 2.65 16.64
CA ARG A 20 -0.17 2.18 17.60
C ARG A 20 -0.78 1.23 18.64
N GLY A 21 -1.50 0.20 18.20
CA GLY A 21 -2.09 -0.81 19.10
C GLY A 21 -1.16 -1.99 19.32
N ARG A 22 -0.92 -2.34 20.60
CA ARG A 22 -0.49 -3.70 20.95
C ARG A 22 -1.61 -4.65 20.55
N ASN A 23 -1.30 -5.65 19.73
CA ASN A 23 -2.23 -6.72 19.41
C ASN A 23 -1.90 -7.91 20.31
N ASP A 24 -2.83 -8.27 21.19
CA ASP A 24 -2.69 -9.40 22.13
C ASP A 24 -2.99 -10.77 21.47
N GLU A 25 -3.41 -10.78 20.20
CA GLU A 25 -3.65 -11.99 19.41
C GLU A 25 -2.40 -12.47 18.63
N LEU A 26 -1.35 -11.64 18.59
CA LEU A 26 -0.07 -12.00 17.98
C LEU A 26 0.90 -12.55 19.03
N GLU A 27 1.19 -13.84 18.90
CA GLU A 27 2.18 -14.53 19.74
C GLU A 27 3.41 -14.95 18.94
N LEU A 28 4.60 -14.79 19.54
CA LEU A 28 5.82 -15.38 18.98
C LEU A 28 5.96 -16.82 19.47
N LEU A 29 5.76 -17.77 18.56
CA LEU A 29 6.05 -19.18 18.80
C LEU A 29 7.44 -19.53 18.26
N VAL A 30 8.28 -20.13 19.09
CA VAL A 30 9.63 -20.59 18.70
C VAL A 30 9.60 -22.10 18.59
N PHE A 31 9.99 -22.63 17.42
CA PHE A 31 10.08 -24.07 17.19
C PHE A 31 11.54 -24.49 17.04
N GLU A 32 11.91 -25.62 17.64
CA GLU A 32 13.21 -26.24 17.37
C GLU A 32 13.26 -26.68 15.90
N SER A 33 14.39 -26.41 15.24
CA SER A 33 14.50 -26.56 13.78
C SER A 33 14.29 -27.99 13.29
N HIS A 34 14.78 -28.99 14.03
CA HIS A 34 14.81 -30.38 13.62
C HIS A 34 13.57 -31.16 14.08
N SER A 35 13.23 -31.07 15.37
CA SER A 35 12.08 -31.77 15.95
C SER A 35 10.74 -31.10 15.64
N LYS A 36 10.76 -29.80 15.30
CA LYS A 36 9.57 -28.94 15.20
C LYS A 36 8.79 -28.81 16.52
N GLU A 37 9.40 -29.16 17.65
CA GLU A 37 8.77 -28.98 18.95
C GLU A 37 8.73 -27.51 19.33
N LEU A 38 7.61 -27.10 19.96
CA LEU A 38 7.47 -25.76 20.50
C LEU A 38 8.40 -25.58 21.70
N VAL A 39 9.31 -24.64 21.60
CA VAL A 39 10.22 -24.26 22.68
C VAL A 39 9.44 -23.41 23.68
N LYS A 40 9.29 -23.93 24.91
CA LYS A 40 8.79 -23.12 26.02
C LYS A 40 9.85 -22.09 26.39
N LEU A 41 9.49 -20.83 26.26
CA LEU A 41 10.31 -19.72 26.67
C LEU A 41 9.94 -19.34 28.11
N ASP A 42 10.92 -19.34 29.02
CA ASP A 42 10.72 -18.86 30.40
C ASP A 42 10.68 -17.31 30.49
N ILE A 43 10.72 -16.62 29.35
CA ILE A 43 10.65 -15.16 29.27
C ILE A 43 9.20 -14.68 29.05
N PRO A 44 8.84 -13.48 29.54
CA PRO A 44 7.54 -12.88 29.28
C PRO A 44 7.24 -12.78 27.78
N PRO A 45 5.95 -12.80 27.38
CA PRO A 45 5.55 -12.64 25.97
C PRO A 45 6.22 -11.42 25.33
N ILE A 46 6.84 -11.64 24.17
CA ILE A 46 7.53 -10.56 23.44
C ILE A 46 6.46 -9.73 22.72
N PRO A 47 6.30 -8.43 23.03
CA PRO A 47 5.30 -7.60 22.37
C PRO A 47 5.68 -7.39 20.90
N ILE A 48 4.74 -7.70 20.01
CA ILE A 48 4.89 -7.52 18.56
C ILE A 48 4.10 -6.29 18.12
N TRP A 49 4.64 -5.56 17.15
CA TRP A 49 4.01 -4.40 16.53
C TRP A 49 3.94 -4.59 15.02
N PHE A 50 2.79 -4.26 14.44
CA PHE A 50 2.59 -4.23 13.00
C PHE A 50 1.75 -3.01 12.61
N GLN A 51 1.90 -2.57 11.37
CA GLN A 51 1.13 -1.48 10.82
C GLN A 51 0.77 -1.81 9.37
N ALA A 52 -0.52 -1.73 9.04
CA ALA A 52 -0.96 -1.72 7.66
C ALA A 52 -0.71 -0.33 7.08
N LEU A 53 0.03 -0.27 5.98
CA LEU A 53 0.34 0.95 5.25
C LEU A 53 -0.24 0.81 3.86
N TYR A 54 -0.85 1.88 3.35
CA TYR A 54 -1.51 1.90 2.05
C TYR A 54 -0.87 2.96 1.15
N ASN A 55 -1.01 2.80 -0.17
CA ASN A 55 -0.65 3.85 -1.11
C ASN A 55 -1.50 5.09 -0.85
N SER A 56 -0.88 6.27 -0.92
CA SER A 56 -1.56 7.55 -0.79
C SER A 56 -1.08 8.46 -1.91
N PHE A 57 -2.01 9.19 -2.52
CA PHE A 57 -1.69 10.15 -3.57
C PHE A 57 -2.64 11.33 -3.51
N SER A 58 -2.20 12.47 -4.04
CA SER A 58 -3.04 13.65 -4.23
C SER A 58 -2.91 14.19 -5.65
N ILE A 59 -3.95 14.90 -6.09
CA ILE A 59 -3.99 15.54 -7.40
C ILE A 59 -4.18 17.04 -7.18
N MET A 60 -3.31 17.85 -7.79
CA MET A 60 -3.45 19.31 -7.79
C MET A 60 -3.77 19.81 -9.21
N PRO A 61 -4.78 20.69 -9.37
CA PRO A 61 -5.63 21.27 -8.32
C PRO A 61 -6.69 20.28 -7.78
N PRO A 62 -7.10 20.38 -6.49
CA PRO A 62 -7.98 19.39 -5.85
C PRO A 62 -9.39 19.30 -6.45
N ARG A 63 -9.82 20.37 -7.14
CA ARG A 63 -11.14 20.48 -7.76
C ARG A 63 -11.12 20.16 -9.26
N GLY A 64 -10.02 19.61 -9.75
CA GLY A 64 -9.81 19.33 -11.17
C GLY A 64 -9.58 20.59 -12.00
N LEU A 65 -9.52 20.40 -13.31
CA LEU A 65 -9.21 21.44 -14.28
C LEU A 65 -10.47 22.09 -14.83
N ASN A 66 -10.46 23.42 -14.89
CA ASN A 66 -11.52 24.21 -15.52
C ASN A 66 -10.91 25.03 -16.67
N PHE A 67 -11.43 24.80 -17.87
CA PHE A 67 -10.99 25.52 -19.07
C PHE A 67 -11.76 26.83 -19.29
N GLY A 68 -12.84 27.06 -18.55
CA GLY A 68 -13.75 28.18 -18.77
C GLY A 68 -14.41 28.11 -20.15
N PRO A 69 -14.95 29.23 -20.65
CA PRO A 69 -15.43 29.32 -22.03
C PRO A 69 -14.24 29.19 -23.00
N VAL A 70 -14.25 28.16 -23.84
CA VAL A 70 -13.28 27.98 -24.93
C VAL A 70 -14.00 28.23 -26.24
N LYS A 71 -13.44 29.10 -27.10
CA LYS A 71 -14.04 29.39 -28.41
C LYS A 71 -13.93 28.18 -29.32
N ILE A 72 -14.90 28.05 -30.22
CA ILE A 72 -14.87 27.01 -31.24
C ILE A 72 -13.63 27.23 -32.12
N GLY A 73 -12.79 26.20 -32.21
CA GLY A 73 -11.53 26.24 -32.95
C GLY A 73 -10.30 26.66 -32.13
N ASP A 74 -10.48 27.16 -30.90
CA ASP A 74 -9.36 27.43 -29.99
C ASP A 74 -8.93 26.17 -29.24
N GLN A 75 -7.63 26.03 -29.02
CA GLN A 75 -7.05 24.99 -28.18
C GLN A 75 -6.62 25.59 -26.84
N GLY A 76 -7.01 24.94 -25.74
CA GLY A 76 -6.62 25.31 -24.39
C GLY A 76 -5.81 24.19 -23.74
N THR A 77 -4.64 24.53 -23.21
CA THR A 77 -3.83 23.62 -22.40
C THR A 77 -3.95 23.97 -20.92
N ARG A 78 -4.04 22.94 -20.09
CA ARG A 78 -4.00 23.03 -18.63
C ARG A 78 -3.19 21.87 -18.10
N GLU A 79 -2.47 22.11 -17.02
CA GLU A 79 -1.60 21.13 -16.38
C GLU A 79 -2.17 20.80 -15.00
N PHE A 80 -1.97 19.55 -14.60
CA PHE A 80 -2.25 19.07 -13.26
C PHE A 80 -1.10 18.17 -12.82
N GLU A 81 -0.95 18.02 -11.52
CA GLU A 81 0.15 17.28 -10.92
C GLU A 81 -0.40 16.14 -10.06
N ILE A 82 0.26 14.99 -10.13
CA ILE A 82 -0.03 13.83 -9.28
C ILE A 82 1.14 13.69 -8.31
N TYR A 83 0.85 13.73 -7.02
CA TYR A 83 1.82 13.58 -5.95
C TYR A 83 1.66 12.20 -5.30
N ASN A 84 2.77 11.48 -5.17
CA ASN A 84 2.82 10.29 -4.33
C ASN A 84 3.12 10.73 -2.89
N ASP A 85 2.06 10.82 -2.08
CA ASP A 85 2.14 11.17 -0.66
C ASP A 85 2.39 9.92 0.22
N GLY A 86 2.37 8.73 -0.40
CA GLY A 86 2.60 7.45 0.25
C GLY A 86 4.08 7.09 0.35
N ILE A 87 4.36 6.10 1.19
CA ILE A 87 5.72 5.58 1.38
C ILE A 87 6.14 4.57 0.31
N PHE A 88 5.20 4.13 -0.52
CA PHE A 88 5.39 3.12 -1.54
C PHE A 88 5.44 3.76 -2.91
N LYS A 89 6.35 3.29 -3.77
CA LYS A 89 6.33 3.65 -5.19
C LYS A 89 5.12 2.99 -5.86
N PHE A 90 4.47 3.70 -6.76
CA PHE A 90 3.39 3.16 -7.58
C PHE A 90 3.50 3.67 -9.01
N ASP A 91 3.04 2.84 -9.95
CA ASP A 91 2.85 3.22 -11.33
C ASP A 91 1.44 3.77 -11.54
N TRP A 92 1.28 4.70 -12.48
CA TRP A 92 0.00 5.30 -12.80
C TRP A 92 -0.23 5.35 -14.30
N HIS A 93 -1.51 5.37 -14.69
CA HIS A 93 -1.94 5.54 -16.07
C HIS A 93 -3.26 6.30 -16.10
N LEU A 94 -3.46 7.08 -17.16
CA LEU A 94 -4.76 7.67 -17.47
C LEU A 94 -5.54 6.67 -18.31
N PHE A 95 -6.82 6.51 -18.01
CA PHE A 95 -7.72 5.66 -18.79
C PHE A 95 -9.04 6.38 -19.02
N ASP A 96 -9.71 6.03 -20.11
CA ASP A 96 -11.04 6.53 -20.42
C ASP A 96 -12.08 5.74 -19.62
N ARG A 97 -12.75 6.43 -18.68
CA ARG A 97 -13.83 5.84 -17.87
C ARG A 97 -15.05 5.43 -18.71
N SER A 98 -15.24 6.03 -19.88
CA SER A 98 -16.39 5.76 -20.76
C SER A 98 -16.26 4.46 -21.57
N GLY A 99 -15.11 3.77 -21.49
CA GLY A 99 -14.98 2.39 -21.97
C GLY A 99 -14.74 2.24 -23.47
N ALA A 100 -14.13 3.23 -24.13
CA ALA A 100 -13.75 3.13 -25.55
C ALA A 100 -12.27 2.72 -25.78
N GLY A 101 -11.61 2.11 -24.80
CA GLY A 101 -10.26 1.59 -24.99
C GLY A 101 -9.86 0.59 -23.91
N GLU A 102 -9.53 -0.63 -24.32
CA GLU A 102 -8.85 -1.61 -23.47
C GLU A 102 -7.58 -1.00 -22.84
N PRO A 103 -7.22 -1.37 -21.60
CA PRO A 103 -5.97 -0.91 -20.99
C PRO A 103 -4.78 -1.46 -21.78
N GLN A 104 -4.19 -0.63 -22.65
CA GLN A 104 -2.90 -0.93 -23.25
C GLN A 104 -1.84 -0.73 -22.17
N SER A 105 -1.27 -1.84 -21.72
CA SER A 105 -0.05 -1.88 -20.91
C SER A 105 1.06 -1.12 -21.63
N ALA A 106 1.28 0.13 -21.26
CA ALA A 106 2.40 0.91 -21.77
C ALA A 106 3.68 0.43 -21.08
N SER A 107 4.37 -0.50 -21.72
CA SER A 107 5.78 -0.78 -21.46
C SER A 107 6.58 0.50 -21.77
N VAL A 108 7.02 1.23 -20.76
CA VAL A 108 8.00 2.29 -20.95
C VAL A 108 9.37 1.62 -21.12
N GLY A 109 9.75 1.41 -22.38
CA GLY A 109 11.09 1.02 -22.78
C GLY A 109 11.92 2.24 -23.17
N LYS A 110 12.82 2.66 -22.28
CA LYS A 110 14.28 2.83 -22.42
C LYS A 110 14.81 3.86 -21.43
#